data_AF-A0A439CRB0-F1
#
_entry.id   AF-A0A439CRB0-F1
#
_cell.length_a   1.000
_cell.length_b   1.000
_cell.length_c   1.000
_cell.angle_alpha   90.00
_cell.angle_beta   90.00
_cell.angle_gamma   90.00
#
_symmetry.space_group_name_H-M   'P 1'
#
loop_
_entity.id
_entity.type
_entity.pdbx_description
1 polymer ?
#
loop_
_entity_poly.entity_id
_entity_poly.type
_entity_poly.pdbx_seq_one_letter_code
_entity_poly.pdbx_strand_id
1 'polypeptide(L)'
;MPPLSGPEVAKHDNKESCWVVIHGKAYDVTEFLPEHPGGMKIILKYAGKDATAEFEPIHPPDTLDKYLDKSKHLGAVDMNTVATVEEVEDPDEAARQQRIQDKPLLSQCYNLMDFESVAKNVMKKTAWGYYSSAADDEITMRENHEAYHRIWFRPKILVDVKTVDFSTTMLGTKVDMPFYVTATALGKLGHPEGEVVLTRAAHKHNVVQMIPTLASCSFDEIVDARQGDQVQWLQLYVNADRAITERIVRHAEARGCKGLFITVDAPQLGRREKDMRSKFVGQGSNVQSGQDTDTSQ
;
A
#
# COMPACT_ATOMS: atom_id res chain seq x y z
N MET A 1 -31.59 -12.02 -7.10
CA MET A 1 -31.93 -12.51 -5.75
C MET A 1 -32.21 -11.29 -4.88
N PRO A 2 -33.09 -11.39 -3.87
CA PRO A 2 -33.23 -10.32 -2.87
C PRO A 2 -31.88 -10.05 -2.17
N PRO A 3 -31.62 -8.82 -1.70
CA PRO A 3 -30.40 -8.51 -0.98
C PRO A 3 -30.35 -9.28 0.35
N LEU A 4 -29.15 -9.72 0.73
CA LEU A 4 -28.88 -10.33 2.03
C LEU A 4 -29.06 -9.29 3.14
N SER A 5 -29.47 -9.73 4.32
CA SER A 5 -29.58 -8.84 5.49
C SER A 5 -28.28 -8.84 6.31
N GLY A 6 -27.99 -7.74 6.99
CA GLY A 6 -26.87 -7.65 7.94
C GLY A 6 -26.89 -8.75 9.01
N PRO A 7 -28.04 -9.07 9.64
CA PRO A 7 -28.14 -10.18 10.59
C PRO A 7 -27.89 -11.57 9.97
N GLU A 8 -28.14 -11.73 8.67
CA GLU A 8 -27.81 -12.96 7.96
C GLU A 8 -26.31 -13.07 7.75
N VAL A 9 -25.66 -12.01 7.28
CA VAL A 9 -24.19 -11.98 7.14
C VAL A 9 -23.49 -12.16 8.49
N ALA A 10 -24.01 -11.55 9.56
CA ALA A 10 -23.46 -11.62 10.91
C ALA A 10 -23.42 -13.03 11.51
N LYS A 11 -24.14 -14.02 10.95
CA LYS A 11 -24.05 -15.43 11.37
C LYS A 11 -22.75 -16.11 10.96
N HIS A 12 -22.00 -15.50 10.05
CA HIS A 12 -20.78 -16.04 9.45
C HIS A 12 -19.57 -15.27 9.98
N ASP A 13 -19.33 -15.37 11.29
CA ASP A 13 -18.42 -14.53 12.07
C ASP A 13 -17.17 -15.25 12.62
N ASN A 14 -16.87 -16.46 12.14
CA ASN A 14 -15.81 -17.31 12.67
C ASN A 14 -15.00 -18.03 11.57
N LYS A 15 -14.04 -18.87 11.96
CA LYS A 15 -13.11 -19.51 11.02
C LYS A 15 -13.79 -20.57 10.17
N GLU A 16 -14.79 -21.24 10.74
CA GLU A 16 -15.54 -22.32 10.09
C GLU A 16 -16.58 -21.79 9.11
N SER A 17 -16.95 -20.51 9.25
CA SER A 17 -17.94 -19.83 8.43
C SER A 17 -17.71 -18.32 8.49
N CYS A 18 -17.09 -17.75 7.45
CA CYS A 18 -16.61 -16.37 7.41
C CYS A 18 -17.12 -15.63 6.18
N TRP A 19 -18.08 -14.73 6.38
CA TRP A 19 -18.52 -13.79 5.35
C TRP A 19 -18.10 -12.37 5.69
N VAL A 20 -17.82 -11.56 4.68
CA VAL A 20 -17.49 -10.13 4.85
C VAL A 20 -18.30 -9.29 3.88
N VAL A 21 -18.66 -8.07 4.29
CA VAL A 21 -19.27 -7.09 3.39
C VAL A 21 -18.20 -6.13 2.89
N ILE A 22 -18.11 -5.97 1.57
CA ILE A 22 -17.18 -5.05 0.90
C ILE A 22 -17.95 -4.31 -0.19
N HIS A 23 -17.97 -2.97 -0.13
CA HIS A 23 -18.71 -2.11 -1.06
C HIS A 23 -20.19 -2.52 -1.23
N GLY A 24 -20.85 -2.87 -0.12
CA GLY A 24 -22.27 -3.24 -0.09
C GLY A 24 -22.61 -4.62 -0.66
N LYS A 25 -21.61 -5.47 -0.89
CA LYS A 25 -21.79 -6.86 -1.34
C LYS A 25 -21.17 -7.83 -0.35
N ALA A 26 -21.79 -9.00 -0.15
CA ALA A 26 -21.28 -10.06 0.70
C ALA A 26 -20.45 -11.06 -0.09
N TYR A 27 -19.36 -11.52 0.53
CA TYR A 27 -18.45 -12.50 -0.04
C TYR A 27 -18.16 -13.59 0.98
N ASP A 28 -18.20 -14.85 0.54
CA ASP A 28 -17.75 -16.00 1.35
C ASP A 28 -16.24 -16.16 1.20
N VAL A 29 -15.50 -15.84 2.25
CA VAL A 29 -14.03 -15.90 2.28
C VAL A 29 -13.51 -17.05 3.13
N THR A 30 -14.39 -17.97 3.58
CA THR A 30 -14.06 -19.05 4.51
C THR A 30 -12.89 -19.90 4.05
N GLU A 31 -12.96 -20.39 2.81
CA GLU A 31 -11.90 -21.23 2.21
C GLU A 31 -10.65 -20.43 1.83
N PHE A 32 -10.79 -19.11 1.66
CA PHE A 32 -9.69 -18.21 1.30
C PHE A 32 -8.88 -17.73 2.51
N LEU A 33 -9.42 -17.84 3.73
CA LEU A 33 -8.73 -17.44 4.98
C LEU A 33 -7.26 -17.89 5.06
N PRO A 34 -6.89 -19.17 4.84
CA PRO A 34 -5.50 -19.63 4.94
C PRO A 34 -4.60 -19.12 3.81
N GLU A 35 -5.18 -18.68 2.69
CA GLU A 35 -4.45 -18.23 1.50
C GLU A 35 -4.20 -16.72 1.50
N HIS A 36 -4.89 -15.96 2.36
CA HIS A 36 -4.77 -14.51 2.39
C HIS A 36 -3.34 -14.04 2.73
N PRO A 37 -2.66 -13.29 1.84
CA PRO A 37 -1.28 -12.85 2.07
C PRO A 37 -1.08 -11.96 3.31
N GLY A 38 -2.12 -11.22 3.73
CA GLY A 38 -2.11 -10.43 4.96
C GLY A 38 -2.34 -11.24 6.25
N GLY A 39 -2.56 -12.56 6.12
CA GLY A 39 -2.89 -13.49 7.19
C GLY A 39 -4.39 -13.53 7.52
N MET A 40 -4.88 -14.69 7.99
CA MET A 40 -6.31 -14.90 8.28
C MET A 40 -6.86 -14.00 9.42
N LYS A 41 -6.01 -13.62 10.39
CA LYS A 41 -6.45 -12.92 11.61
C LYS A 41 -7.08 -11.55 11.32
N ILE A 42 -6.63 -10.87 10.25
CA ILE A 42 -7.18 -9.56 9.90
C ILE A 42 -8.59 -9.68 9.31
N ILE A 43 -8.84 -10.72 8.50
CA ILE A 43 -10.17 -10.99 7.94
C ILE A 43 -11.15 -11.36 9.07
N LEU A 44 -10.72 -12.24 9.98
CA LEU A 44 -11.56 -12.68 11.10
C LEU A 44 -12.02 -11.56 12.03
N LYS A 45 -11.27 -10.45 12.12
CA LYS A 45 -11.70 -9.25 12.89
C LYS A 45 -13.01 -8.66 12.34
N TYR A 46 -13.23 -8.80 11.03
CA TYR A 46 -14.39 -8.29 10.30
C TYR A 46 -15.33 -9.40 9.81
N ALA A 47 -15.16 -10.63 10.28
CA ALA A 47 -16.10 -11.71 9.98
C ALA A 47 -17.51 -11.32 10.43
N GLY A 48 -18.48 -11.48 9.54
CA GLY A 48 -19.87 -11.08 9.73
C GLY A 48 -20.13 -9.56 9.67
N LYS A 49 -19.14 -8.74 9.29
CA LYS A 49 -19.20 -7.26 9.35
C LYS A 49 -18.86 -6.60 8.01
N ASP A 50 -19.09 -5.29 7.94
CA ASP A 50 -18.55 -4.44 6.87
C ASP A 50 -17.05 -4.18 7.08
N ALA A 51 -16.25 -4.58 6.10
CA ALA A 51 -14.80 -4.46 6.08
C ALA A 51 -14.33 -3.41 5.06
N THR A 52 -15.24 -2.70 4.39
CA THR A 52 -14.92 -1.82 3.25
C THR A 52 -13.81 -0.82 3.56
N ALA A 53 -13.90 -0.13 4.71
CA ALA A 53 -12.94 0.89 5.12
C ALA A 53 -11.50 0.37 5.34
N GLU A 54 -11.35 -0.92 5.63
CA GLU A 54 -10.05 -1.56 5.87
C GLU A 54 -9.56 -2.32 4.64
N PHE A 55 -10.48 -2.78 3.79
CA PHE A 55 -10.18 -3.46 2.54
C PHE A 55 -9.63 -2.49 1.49
N GLU A 56 -10.32 -1.36 1.28
CA GLU A 56 -10.07 -0.42 0.18
C GLU A 56 -8.64 0.19 0.15
N PRO A 57 -8.02 0.54 1.29
CA PRO A 57 -6.66 1.10 1.27
C PRO A 57 -5.57 0.09 0.92
N ILE A 58 -5.90 -1.20 0.92
CA ILE A 58 -4.92 -2.29 0.80
C ILE A 58 -5.05 -2.99 -0.55
N HIS A 59 -6.28 -3.16 -1.05
CA HIS A 59 -6.56 -4.03 -2.19
C HIS A 59 -6.95 -3.22 -3.43
N PRO A 60 -6.41 -3.56 -4.62
CA PRO A 60 -6.95 -3.12 -5.89
C PRO A 60 -8.46 -3.38 -6.01
N PRO A 61 -9.23 -2.51 -6.68
CA PRO A 61 -10.68 -2.65 -6.78
C PRO A 61 -11.13 -3.93 -7.50
N ASP A 62 -10.27 -4.50 -8.35
CA ASP A 62 -10.51 -5.73 -9.11
C ASP A 62 -10.03 -7.01 -8.39
N THR A 63 -9.57 -6.90 -7.13
CA THR A 63 -9.01 -8.02 -6.36
C THR A 63 -10.01 -9.18 -6.21
N LEU A 64 -11.24 -8.90 -5.79
CA LEU A 64 -12.24 -9.94 -5.55
C LEU A 64 -12.68 -10.63 -6.84
N ASP A 65 -12.75 -9.90 -7.96
CA ASP A 65 -13.09 -10.47 -9.26
C ASP A 65 -11.97 -11.34 -9.84
N LYS A 66 -10.72 -11.03 -9.50
CA LYS A 66 -9.53 -11.75 -9.99
C LYS A 66 -9.20 -13.00 -9.19
N TYR A 67 -9.35 -12.94 -7.86
CA TYR A 67 -8.79 -13.96 -6.97
C TYR A 67 -9.84 -14.77 -6.21
N LEU A 68 -11.10 -14.29 -6.13
CA LEU A 68 -12.16 -15.03 -5.45
C LEU A 68 -13.12 -15.63 -6.48
N ASP A 69 -13.38 -16.93 -6.38
CA ASP A 69 -14.28 -17.63 -7.30
C ASP A 69 -15.68 -17.00 -7.32
N LYS A 70 -16.29 -16.90 -8.50
CA LYS A 70 -17.60 -16.25 -8.68
C LYS A 70 -18.71 -16.89 -7.83
N SER A 71 -18.60 -18.17 -7.49
CA SER A 71 -19.56 -18.84 -6.59
C SER A 71 -19.56 -18.28 -5.17
N LYS A 72 -18.48 -17.61 -4.76
CA LYS A 72 -18.30 -17.00 -3.44
C LYS A 72 -18.80 -15.54 -3.38
N HIS A 73 -19.26 -14.99 -4.51
CA HIS A 73 -19.88 -13.67 -4.58
C HIS A 73 -21.38 -13.81 -4.27
N LEU A 74 -21.75 -13.64 -3.00
CA LEU A 74 -23.08 -13.97 -2.49
C LEU A 74 -24.15 -12.95 -2.91
N GLY A 75 -23.73 -11.71 -3.21
CA GLY A 75 -24.59 -10.67 -3.78
C GLY A 75 -24.70 -9.42 -2.93
N ALA A 76 -25.68 -8.56 -3.24
CA ALA A 76 -25.89 -7.29 -2.54
C ALA A 76 -26.40 -7.49 -1.11
N VAL A 77 -26.04 -6.58 -0.21
CA VAL A 77 -26.49 -6.53 1.19
C VAL A 77 -27.33 -5.28 1.41
N ASP A 78 -28.42 -5.39 2.17
CA ASP A 78 -29.16 -4.22 2.65
C ASP A 78 -28.37 -3.55 3.78
N MET A 79 -27.61 -2.51 3.41
CA MET A 79 -26.73 -1.79 4.32
C MET A 79 -27.46 -1.10 5.49
N ASN A 80 -28.78 -0.87 5.39
CA ASN A 80 -29.56 -0.33 6.51
C ASN A 80 -29.71 -1.33 7.67
N THR A 81 -29.48 -2.61 7.39
CA THR A 81 -29.59 -3.70 8.38
C THR A 81 -28.23 -4.15 8.92
N VAL A 82 -27.13 -3.62 8.38
CA VAL A 82 -25.78 -3.90 8.86
C VAL A 82 -25.55 -3.10 10.14
N ALA A 83 -25.13 -3.78 11.20
CA ALA A 83 -24.80 -3.11 12.46
C ALA A 83 -23.65 -2.12 12.22
N THR A 84 -23.94 -0.83 12.35
CA THR A 84 -22.92 0.21 12.42
C THR A 84 -22.10 0.01 13.67
N VAL A 85 -20.78 -0.16 13.53
CA VAL A 85 -19.87 -0.13 14.67
C VAL A 85 -19.96 1.28 15.25
N GLU A 86 -20.39 1.43 16.51
CA GLU A 86 -20.32 2.73 17.19
C GLU A 86 -18.86 3.18 17.20
N GLU A 87 -18.56 4.28 16.51
CA GLU A 87 -17.26 4.92 16.57
C GLU A 87 -17.04 5.43 17.98
N VAL A 88 -16.33 4.66 18.79
CA VAL A 88 -15.82 5.14 20.08
C VAL A 88 -14.91 6.33 19.77
N GLU A 89 -15.23 7.48 20.35
CA GLU A 89 -14.45 8.70 20.19
C GLU A 89 -12.99 8.44 20.62
N ASP A 90 -12.07 8.42 19.65
CA ASP A 90 -10.64 8.22 19.89
C ASP A 90 -9.94 9.58 19.91
N PRO A 91 -9.48 10.06 21.10
CA PRO A 91 -8.78 11.33 21.22
C PRO A 91 -7.53 11.41 20.34
N ASP A 92 -6.85 10.28 20.09
CA ASP A 92 -5.67 10.24 19.21
C ASP A 92 -6.05 10.53 17.75
N GLU A 93 -7.20 10.03 17.31
CA GLU A 93 -7.73 10.26 15.97
C GLU A 93 -8.23 11.70 15.81
N ALA A 94 -8.95 12.24 16.80
CA ALA A 94 -9.36 13.65 16.80
C ALA A 94 -8.14 14.59 16.70
N ALA A 95 -7.10 14.32 17.49
CA ALA A 95 -5.85 15.07 17.43
C ALA A 95 -5.14 14.92 16.07
N ARG A 96 -5.21 13.73 15.44
CA ARG A 96 -4.66 13.50 14.09
C ARG A 96 -5.40 14.31 13.03
N GLN A 97 -6.74 14.37 13.09
CA GLN A 97 -7.55 15.17 12.18
C GLN A 97 -7.24 16.66 12.31
N GLN A 98 -7.02 17.15 13.53
CA GLN A 98 -6.53 18.51 13.73
C GLN A 98 -5.17 18.74 13.06
N ARG A 99 -4.20 17.83 13.25
CA ARG A 99 -2.89 17.91 12.57
C ARG A 99 -2.97 17.87 11.04
N ILE A 100 -3.99 17.20 10.47
CA ILE A 100 -4.26 17.24 9.03
C ILE A 100 -4.69 18.63 8.58
N GLN A 101 -5.56 19.30 9.34
CA GLN A 101 -6.02 20.65 9.05
C GLN A 101 -4.87 21.67 9.19
N ASP A 102 -3.98 21.44 10.16
CA ASP A 102 -2.86 22.32 10.48
C ASP A 102 -1.56 22.00 9.72
N LYS A 103 -1.64 21.25 8.60
CA LYS A 103 -0.45 20.97 7.78
C LYS A 103 0.20 22.29 7.30
N PRO A 104 1.53 22.35 7.24
CA PRO A 104 2.21 23.50 6.67
C PRO A 104 1.84 23.67 5.20
N LEU A 105 1.97 24.89 4.70
CA LEU A 105 1.81 25.15 3.27
C LEU A 105 2.89 24.40 2.49
N LEU A 106 2.57 23.90 1.30
CA LEU A 106 3.54 23.18 0.46
C LEU A 106 4.80 24.03 0.18
N SER A 107 4.66 25.35 0.06
CA SER A 107 5.76 26.30 -0.12
C SER A 107 6.69 26.44 1.10
N GLN A 108 6.31 25.87 2.24
CA GLN A 108 7.10 25.83 3.48
C GLN A 108 7.80 24.48 3.68
N CYS A 109 7.55 23.48 2.83
CA CYS A 109 8.36 22.27 2.78
C CYS A 109 9.57 22.52 1.89
N TYR A 110 10.74 22.69 2.49
CA TYR A 110 11.98 23.06 1.80
C TYR A 110 12.78 21.86 1.32
N ASN A 111 12.61 20.69 1.94
CA ASN A 111 13.33 19.48 1.59
C ASN A 111 12.48 18.21 1.81
N LEU A 112 13.02 17.05 1.44
CA LEU A 112 12.30 15.77 1.52
C LEU A 112 11.98 15.34 2.96
N MET A 113 12.80 15.71 3.94
CA MET A 113 12.59 15.35 5.35
C MET A 113 11.42 16.11 5.98
N ASP A 114 11.05 17.28 5.45
CA ASP A 114 9.87 18.02 5.89
C ASP A 114 8.59 17.22 5.58
N PHE A 115 8.52 16.58 4.40
CA PHE A 115 7.40 15.71 4.05
C PHE A 115 7.32 14.48 4.95
N GLU A 116 8.47 13.88 5.28
CA GLU A 116 8.53 12.74 6.21
C GLU A 116 8.03 13.13 7.61
N SER A 117 8.46 14.29 8.12
CA SER A 117 8.03 14.84 9.40
C SER A 117 6.52 15.11 9.43
N VAL A 118 5.97 15.72 8.38
CA VAL A 118 4.52 15.93 8.26
C VAL A 118 3.79 14.59 8.21
N ALA A 119 4.23 13.66 7.35
CA ALA A 119 3.62 12.33 7.19
C ALA A 119 3.54 11.57 8.52
N LYS A 120 4.64 11.54 9.29
CA LYS A 120 4.70 10.89 10.62
C LYS A 120 3.59 11.37 11.57
N ASN A 121 3.23 12.64 11.49
CA ASN A 121 2.25 13.25 12.39
C ASN A 121 0.81 13.06 11.92
N VAL A 122 0.58 13.00 10.60
CA VAL A 122 -0.78 13.00 10.03
C VAL A 122 -1.25 11.62 9.57
N MET A 123 -0.36 10.67 9.32
CA MET A 123 -0.73 9.31 8.90
C MET A 123 -1.33 8.50 10.07
N LYS A 124 -2.18 7.52 9.74
CA LYS A 124 -2.59 6.49 10.70
C LYS A 124 -1.35 5.73 11.19
N LYS A 125 -1.32 5.31 12.45
CA LYS A 125 -0.17 4.59 13.06
C LYS A 125 0.21 3.34 12.26
N THR A 126 -0.77 2.59 11.74
CA THR A 126 -0.56 1.41 10.89
C THR A 126 0.09 1.77 9.56
N ALA A 127 -0.41 2.82 8.89
CA ALA A 127 0.13 3.30 7.62
C ALA A 127 1.56 3.82 7.76
N TRP A 128 1.83 4.64 8.80
CA TRP A 128 3.17 5.11 9.11
C TRP A 128 4.10 3.95 9.47
N GLY A 129 3.62 2.99 10.27
CA GLY A 129 4.35 1.77 10.62
C GLY A 129 4.72 0.96 9.39
N TYR A 130 3.83 0.86 8.39
CA TYR A 130 4.13 0.19 7.13
C TYR A 130 5.20 0.93 6.31
N TYR A 131 5.07 2.24 6.08
CA TYR A 131 6.01 3.01 5.24
C TYR A 131 7.39 3.26 5.87
N SER A 132 7.44 3.52 7.18
CA SER A 132 8.68 3.95 7.87
C SER A 132 9.47 2.80 8.49
N SER A 133 9.03 1.55 8.30
CA SER A 133 9.68 0.38 8.88
C SER A 133 10.66 -0.28 7.94
N ALA A 134 11.72 -0.83 8.52
CA ALA A 134 12.62 -1.77 7.84
C ALA A 134 12.76 -3.07 8.65
N ALA A 135 13.58 -3.99 8.15
CA ALA A 135 13.80 -5.29 8.79
C ALA A 135 14.56 -5.14 10.12
N ASP A 136 14.11 -5.89 11.13
CA ASP A 136 14.73 -6.03 12.45
C ASP A 136 15.11 -4.67 13.07
N ASP A 137 16.37 -4.45 13.43
CA ASP A 137 16.85 -3.21 14.07
C ASP A 137 16.99 -2.00 13.10
N GLU A 138 16.54 -2.16 11.85
CA GLU A 138 16.53 -1.15 10.79
C GLU A 138 17.93 -0.55 10.47
N ILE A 139 19.00 -1.29 10.78
CA ILE A 139 20.38 -0.82 10.62
C ILE A 139 20.68 -0.49 9.16
N THR A 140 20.39 -1.41 8.24
CA THR A 140 20.64 -1.21 6.80
C THR A 140 19.89 -0.01 6.24
N MET A 141 18.67 0.27 6.72
CA MET A 141 17.88 1.42 6.25
C MET A 141 18.58 2.74 6.58
N ARG A 142 19.10 2.89 7.80
CA ARG A 142 19.86 4.08 8.20
C ARG A 142 21.20 4.16 7.49
N GLU A 143 21.91 3.03 7.43
CA GLU A 143 23.21 2.90 6.76
C GLU A 143 23.15 3.29 5.28
N ASN A 144 22.05 2.95 4.57
CA ASN A 144 21.86 3.36 3.16
C ASN A 144 21.97 4.88 2.97
N HIS A 145 21.48 5.67 3.93
CA HIS A 145 21.61 7.12 3.91
C HIS A 145 22.99 7.57 4.42
N GLU A 146 23.42 7.05 5.57
CA GLU A 146 24.70 7.42 6.21
C GLU A 146 25.91 7.17 5.31
N ALA A 147 25.87 6.15 4.46
CA ALA A 147 26.94 5.84 3.51
C ALA A 147 27.25 6.98 2.55
N TYR A 148 26.25 7.79 2.15
CA TYR A 148 26.49 8.95 1.29
C TYR A 148 27.35 10.01 1.99
N HIS A 149 27.31 10.12 3.31
CA HIS A 149 28.13 11.08 4.07
C HIS A 149 29.61 10.68 4.15
N ARG A 150 29.96 9.49 3.67
CA ARG A 150 31.35 9.02 3.54
C ARG A 150 31.97 9.42 2.20
N ILE A 151 31.23 10.12 1.34
CA ILE A 151 31.67 10.61 0.04
C ILE A 151 31.65 12.14 0.05
N TRP A 152 32.78 12.76 -0.28
CA TRP A 152 32.90 14.22 -0.39
C TRP A 152 33.11 14.66 -1.84
N PHE A 153 32.57 15.84 -2.17
CA PHE A 153 32.82 16.46 -3.47
C PHE A 153 34.22 17.08 -3.53
N ARG A 154 34.81 17.00 -4.73
CA ARG A 154 35.98 17.78 -5.13
C ARG A 154 35.56 18.70 -6.28
N PRO A 155 34.88 19.83 -5.99
CA PRO A 155 34.31 20.67 -7.03
C PRO A 155 35.41 21.27 -7.91
N LYS A 156 35.15 21.33 -9.21
CA LYS A 156 35.99 22.07 -10.16
C LYS A 156 35.59 23.55 -10.13
N ILE A 157 36.58 24.42 -10.02
CA ILE A 157 36.40 25.88 -10.04
C ILE A 157 36.76 26.44 -11.42
N LEU A 158 36.37 27.69 -11.70
CA LEU A 158 36.59 28.37 -12.99
C LEU A 158 36.03 27.60 -14.20
N VAL A 159 34.91 26.90 -14.00
CA VAL A 159 34.11 26.26 -15.05
C VAL A 159 32.87 27.12 -15.28
N ASP A 160 32.52 27.38 -16.54
CA ASP A 160 31.26 28.04 -16.87
C ASP A 160 30.09 27.08 -16.56
N VAL A 161 29.30 27.45 -15.55
CA VAL A 161 28.11 26.72 -15.09
C VAL A 161 26.83 27.53 -15.28
N LYS A 162 26.84 28.53 -16.18
CA LYS A 162 25.65 29.34 -16.48
C LYS A 162 24.47 28.48 -16.94
N THR A 163 24.75 27.39 -17.65
CA THR A 163 23.75 26.42 -18.09
C THR A 163 24.15 25.03 -17.60
N VAL A 164 23.23 24.34 -16.95
CA VAL A 164 23.40 22.97 -16.45
C VAL A 164 22.24 22.14 -16.99
N ASP A 165 22.55 20.95 -17.51
CA ASP A 165 21.57 19.97 -17.97
C ASP A 165 21.62 18.74 -17.06
N PHE A 166 20.51 18.45 -16.38
CA PHE A 166 20.35 17.27 -15.52
C PHE A 166 19.80 16.06 -16.27
N SER A 167 19.35 16.27 -17.51
CA SER A 167 18.67 15.23 -18.27
C SER A 167 19.61 14.10 -18.66
N THR A 168 19.06 12.89 -18.73
CA THR A 168 19.83 11.68 -19.07
C THR A 168 18.95 10.67 -19.79
N THR A 169 19.47 9.47 -20.05
CA THR A 169 18.72 8.37 -20.65
C THR A 169 18.75 7.15 -19.72
N MET A 170 17.58 6.58 -19.42
CA MET A 170 17.43 5.37 -18.63
C MET A 170 16.69 4.31 -19.45
N LEU A 171 17.30 3.14 -19.67
CA LEU A 171 16.73 2.04 -20.49
C LEU A 171 16.20 2.49 -21.86
N GLY A 172 16.89 3.44 -22.51
CA GLY A 172 16.50 3.99 -23.83
C GLY A 172 15.48 5.12 -23.78
N THR A 173 14.98 5.50 -22.60
CA THR A 173 14.04 6.62 -22.41
C THR A 173 14.79 7.87 -21.98
N LYS A 174 14.58 8.99 -22.68
CA LYS A 174 15.05 10.31 -22.26
C LYS A 174 14.24 10.78 -21.05
N VAL A 175 14.92 11.23 -20.00
CA VAL A 175 14.32 11.78 -18.77
C VAL A 175 14.96 13.12 -18.44
N ASP A 176 14.21 14.00 -17.79
CA ASP A 176 14.68 15.35 -17.47
C ASP A 176 15.55 15.39 -16.20
N MET A 177 15.49 14.34 -15.38
CA MET A 177 16.24 14.23 -14.13
C MET A 177 16.83 12.82 -13.93
N PRO A 178 17.97 12.68 -13.24
CA PRO A 178 18.67 11.41 -13.05
C PRO A 178 18.11 10.61 -11.87
N PHE A 179 16.80 10.62 -11.67
CA PHE A 179 16.10 9.78 -10.69
C PHE A 179 14.78 9.27 -11.26
N TYR A 180 14.17 8.31 -10.57
CA TYR A 180 12.86 7.76 -10.91
C TYR A 180 12.06 7.51 -9.63
N VAL A 181 10.75 7.38 -9.75
CA VAL A 181 9.87 6.96 -8.64
C VAL A 181 9.90 5.44 -8.57
N THR A 182 10.48 4.88 -7.51
CA THR A 182 10.60 3.43 -7.33
C THR A 182 9.27 2.76 -6.96
N ALA A 183 9.21 1.45 -7.09
CA ALA A 183 8.03 0.65 -6.80
C ALA A 183 7.76 0.57 -5.30
N THR A 184 6.68 1.21 -4.85
CA THR A 184 6.18 1.14 -3.47
C THR A 184 4.71 0.73 -3.46
N ALA A 185 4.44 -0.43 -2.84
CA ALA A 185 3.09 -0.96 -2.71
C ALA A 185 2.26 -0.19 -1.67
N LEU A 186 0.94 -0.37 -1.74
CA LEU A 186 -0.05 0.16 -0.79
C LEU A 186 -0.12 1.68 -0.70
N GLY A 187 0.03 2.39 -1.82
CA GLY A 187 -0.03 3.86 -1.87
C GLY A 187 -1.30 4.47 -1.23
N LYS A 188 -2.42 3.75 -1.26
CA LYS A 188 -3.70 4.17 -0.66
C LYS A 188 -3.67 4.30 0.87
N LEU A 189 -2.65 3.74 1.54
CA LEU A 189 -2.41 3.99 2.96
C LEU A 189 -2.02 5.45 3.25
N GLY A 190 -1.40 6.14 2.29
CA GLY A 190 -0.95 7.53 2.42
C GLY A 190 -1.82 8.55 1.71
N HIS A 191 -2.49 8.14 0.64
CA HIS A 191 -3.34 9.03 -0.15
C HIS A 191 -4.47 8.26 -0.85
N PRO A 192 -5.74 8.68 -0.80
CA PRO A 192 -6.87 7.91 -1.36
C PRO A 192 -6.72 7.47 -2.83
N GLU A 193 -6.07 8.30 -3.65
CA GLU A 193 -5.79 7.98 -5.06
C GLU A 193 -4.60 7.03 -5.28
N GLY A 194 -3.87 6.64 -4.24
CA GLY A 194 -2.79 5.65 -4.30
C GLY A 194 -1.70 5.94 -5.33
N GLU A 195 -1.25 4.91 -6.04
CA GLU A 195 -0.15 4.98 -6.99
C GLU A 195 -0.43 5.88 -8.23
N VAL A 196 -1.69 6.19 -8.52
CA VAL A 196 -2.10 7.07 -9.63
C VAL A 196 -1.56 8.49 -9.46
N VAL A 197 -1.43 9.00 -8.23
CA VAL A 197 -0.86 10.35 -8.00
C VAL A 197 0.59 10.41 -8.42
N LEU A 198 1.33 9.31 -8.25
CA LEU A 198 2.73 9.20 -8.64
C LEU A 198 2.87 9.19 -10.16
N THR A 199 1.92 8.59 -10.89
CA THR A 199 1.88 8.65 -12.36
C THR A 199 1.75 10.08 -12.85
N ARG A 200 0.78 10.83 -12.31
CA ARG A 200 0.55 12.23 -12.70
C ARG A 200 1.75 13.12 -12.35
N ALA A 201 2.35 12.91 -11.17
CA ALA A 201 3.55 13.64 -10.75
C ALA A 201 4.77 13.33 -11.63
N ALA A 202 4.98 12.05 -11.96
CA ALA A 202 6.09 11.61 -12.81
C ALA A 202 6.00 12.20 -14.23
N HIS A 203 4.79 12.32 -14.79
CA HIS A 203 4.58 12.99 -16.08
C HIS A 203 5.00 14.45 -16.04
N LYS A 204 4.56 15.19 -15.01
CA LYS A 204 4.84 16.63 -14.86
C LYS A 204 6.34 16.95 -14.85
N HIS A 205 7.17 16.03 -14.37
CA HIS A 205 8.61 16.21 -14.23
C HIS A 205 9.43 15.35 -15.21
N ASN A 206 8.77 14.68 -16.16
CA ASN A 206 9.39 13.77 -17.12
C ASN A 206 10.40 12.79 -16.48
N VAL A 207 9.97 12.14 -15.41
CA VAL A 207 10.69 11.03 -14.76
C VAL A 207 9.89 9.75 -14.89
N VAL A 208 10.56 8.61 -14.79
CA VAL A 208 9.88 7.31 -14.87
C VAL A 208 9.27 6.94 -13.52
N GLN A 209 8.07 6.36 -13.56
CA GLN A 209 7.50 5.62 -12.43
C GLN A 209 7.67 4.12 -12.67
N MET A 210 8.15 3.40 -11.65
CA MET A 210 8.12 1.94 -11.60
C MET A 210 6.89 1.48 -10.81
N ILE A 211 6.02 0.71 -11.45
CA ILE A 211 4.76 0.22 -10.89
C ILE A 211 5.03 -1.07 -10.10
N PRO A 212 4.65 -1.17 -8.81
CA PRO A 212 4.79 -2.41 -8.04
C PRO A 212 3.78 -3.48 -8.48
N THR A 213 4.16 -4.75 -8.43
CA THR A 213 3.21 -5.87 -8.63
C THR A 213 2.06 -5.84 -7.61
N LEU A 214 2.35 -5.36 -6.39
CA LEU A 214 1.43 -5.35 -5.25
C LEU A 214 0.89 -3.93 -4.96
N ALA A 215 0.58 -3.16 -6.01
CA ALA A 215 -0.05 -1.85 -5.87
C ALA A 215 -1.41 -1.93 -5.16
N SER A 216 -1.84 -0.82 -4.55
CA SER A 216 -3.23 -0.66 -4.06
C SER A 216 -4.22 -0.19 -5.13
N CYS A 217 -3.73 0.38 -6.23
CA CYS A 217 -4.50 0.59 -7.46
C CYS A 217 -4.34 -0.63 -8.39
N SER A 218 -5.31 -0.86 -9.26
CA SER A 218 -5.13 -1.85 -10.34
C SER A 218 -4.06 -1.38 -11.32
N PHE A 219 -3.39 -2.33 -11.99
CA PHE A 219 -2.37 -2.00 -12.99
C PHE A 219 -2.92 -1.09 -14.09
N ASP A 220 -4.13 -1.35 -14.56
CA ASP A 220 -4.74 -0.59 -15.65
C ASP A 220 -5.08 0.84 -15.22
N GLU A 221 -5.58 1.07 -14.00
CA GLU A 221 -5.79 2.42 -13.47
C GLU A 221 -4.50 3.25 -13.44
N ILE A 222 -3.37 2.64 -13.04
CA ILE A 222 -2.07 3.33 -12.97
C ILE A 222 -1.55 3.63 -14.39
N VAL A 223 -1.74 2.71 -15.33
CA VAL A 223 -1.27 2.88 -16.71
C VAL A 223 -2.14 3.86 -17.50
N ASP A 224 -3.45 3.88 -17.26
CA ASP A 224 -4.40 4.80 -17.90
C ASP A 224 -4.30 6.22 -17.36
N ALA A 225 -3.74 6.40 -16.16
CA ALA A 225 -3.43 7.72 -15.62
C ALA A 225 -2.25 8.44 -16.33
N ARG A 226 -1.55 7.75 -17.24
CA ARG A 226 -0.48 8.35 -18.04
C ARG A 226 -0.98 9.49 -18.90
N GLN A 227 -0.08 10.43 -19.18
CA GLN A 227 -0.32 11.52 -20.11
C GLN A 227 0.81 11.59 -21.14
N GLY A 228 0.48 11.95 -22.38
CA GLY A 228 1.46 12.07 -23.47
C GLY A 228 2.22 10.77 -23.75
N ASP A 229 3.52 10.90 -23.95
CA ASP A 229 4.47 9.80 -24.22
C ASP A 229 5.16 9.26 -22.96
N GLN A 230 4.58 9.53 -21.78
CA GLN A 230 5.14 9.10 -20.50
C GLN A 230 5.46 7.60 -20.47
N VAL A 231 6.69 7.29 -20.09
CA VAL A 231 7.16 5.92 -19.90
C VAL A 231 6.97 5.46 -18.46
N GLN A 232 6.53 4.21 -18.30
CA GLN A 232 6.46 3.50 -17.03
C GLN A 232 7.24 2.19 -17.11
N TRP A 233 7.76 1.75 -15.97
CA TRP A 233 8.35 0.43 -15.78
C TRP A 233 7.45 -0.44 -14.89
N LEU A 234 7.61 -1.75 -14.98
CA LEU A 234 6.96 -2.71 -14.09
C LEU A 234 8.02 -3.35 -13.17
N GLN A 235 7.78 -3.30 -11.86
CA GLN A 235 8.41 -4.17 -10.89
C GLN A 235 7.63 -5.48 -10.81
N LEU A 236 8.32 -6.62 -10.89
CA LEU A 236 7.74 -7.95 -10.92
C LEU A 236 8.19 -8.80 -9.73
N TYR A 237 7.20 -9.33 -8.99
CA TYR A 237 7.37 -10.53 -8.19
C TYR A 237 6.98 -11.77 -9.00
N VAL A 238 7.90 -12.72 -9.14
CA VAL A 238 7.62 -13.98 -9.83
C VAL A 238 6.75 -14.86 -8.94
N ASN A 239 5.56 -15.21 -9.44
CA ASN A 239 4.64 -16.09 -8.74
C ASN A 239 5.14 -17.55 -8.84
N ALA A 240 4.79 -18.39 -7.86
CA ALA A 240 5.06 -19.82 -7.93
C ALA A 240 4.40 -20.45 -9.18
N ASP A 241 3.18 -20.03 -9.50
CA ASP A 241 2.54 -20.32 -10.79
C ASP A 241 3.06 -19.36 -11.88
N ARG A 242 3.89 -19.90 -12.76
CA ARG A 242 4.51 -19.14 -13.85
C ARG A 242 3.52 -18.69 -14.92
N ALA A 243 2.35 -19.33 -15.03
CA ALA A 243 1.31 -18.86 -15.95
C ALA A 243 0.74 -17.51 -15.50
N ILE A 244 0.65 -17.25 -14.18
CA ILE A 244 0.27 -15.93 -13.65
C ILE A 244 1.31 -14.89 -14.06
N THR A 245 2.59 -15.19 -13.84
CA THR A 245 3.69 -14.28 -14.20
C THR A 245 3.72 -13.99 -15.69
N GLU A 246 3.55 -15.00 -16.55
CA GLU A 246 3.50 -14.80 -18.00
C GLU A 246 2.36 -13.86 -18.40
N ARG A 247 1.16 -14.02 -17.83
CA ARG A 247 0.03 -13.12 -18.09
C ARG A 247 0.34 -11.68 -17.69
N ILE A 248 0.94 -11.47 -16.51
CA ILE A 248 1.32 -10.14 -16.02
C ILE A 248 2.32 -9.47 -16.98
N VAL A 249 3.37 -10.20 -17.38
CA VAL A 249 4.40 -9.65 -18.27
C VAL A 249 3.83 -9.31 -19.65
N ARG A 250 3.05 -10.21 -20.25
CA ARG A 250 2.40 -9.96 -21.55
C ARG A 250 1.45 -8.78 -21.50
N HIS A 251 0.68 -8.66 -20.41
CA HIS A 251 -0.24 -7.53 -20.22
C HIS A 251 0.52 -6.22 -20.11
N ALA A 252 1.59 -6.17 -19.32
CA ALA A 252 2.39 -4.96 -19.15
C ALA A 252 3.12 -4.54 -20.43
N GLU A 253 3.65 -5.50 -21.19
CA GLU A 253 4.24 -5.27 -22.50
C GLU A 253 3.20 -4.73 -23.49
N ALA A 254 2.02 -5.35 -23.58
CA ALA A 254 0.93 -4.92 -24.45
C ALA A 254 0.42 -3.51 -24.08
N ARG A 255 0.44 -3.17 -22.80
CA ARG A 255 0.09 -1.84 -22.28
C ARG A 255 1.25 -0.82 -22.39
N GLY A 256 2.41 -1.24 -22.90
CA GLY A 256 3.50 -0.35 -23.30
C GLY A 256 4.52 0.00 -22.22
N CYS A 257 4.60 -0.76 -21.12
CA CYS A 257 5.71 -0.65 -20.17
C CYS A 257 7.06 -0.91 -20.87
N LYS A 258 8.09 -0.13 -20.54
CA LYS A 258 9.41 -0.16 -21.23
C LYS A 258 10.54 -0.77 -20.40
N GLY A 259 10.24 -1.26 -19.21
CA GLY A 259 11.22 -1.90 -18.33
C GLY A 259 10.54 -2.92 -17.44
N LEU A 260 11.24 -4.04 -17.20
CA LEU A 260 10.82 -5.09 -16.29
C LEU A 260 11.90 -5.29 -15.23
N PHE A 261 11.56 -5.00 -13.98
CA PHE A 261 12.46 -5.07 -12.83
C PHE A 261 12.04 -6.23 -11.95
N ILE A 262 12.77 -7.35 -12.04
CA ILE A 262 12.46 -8.55 -11.25
C ILE A 262 13.08 -8.39 -9.85
N THR A 263 12.23 -8.29 -8.84
CA THR A 263 12.68 -8.18 -7.44
C THR A 263 13.06 -9.57 -6.92
N VAL A 264 14.31 -9.72 -6.49
CA VAL A 264 14.89 -11.02 -6.05
C VAL A 264 15.41 -10.99 -4.61
N ASP A 265 15.33 -9.86 -3.93
CA ASP A 265 15.82 -9.64 -2.56
C ASP A 265 14.76 -9.93 -1.48
N ALA A 266 13.52 -10.23 -1.86
CA ALA A 266 12.44 -10.60 -0.94
C ALA A 266 11.82 -11.99 -1.22
N PRO A 267 12.62 -13.08 -1.29
CA PRO A 267 12.07 -14.44 -1.37
C PRO A 267 11.34 -14.85 -0.08
N GLN A 268 11.66 -14.18 1.04
CA GLN A 268 10.88 -14.17 2.27
C GLN A 268 10.64 -12.72 2.70
N LEU A 269 9.51 -12.51 3.39
CA LEU A 269 9.17 -11.19 3.91
C LEU A 269 10.10 -10.81 5.06
N GLY A 270 10.72 -9.62 4.97
CA GLY A 270 11.50 -9.04 6.05
C GLY A 270 10.65 -8.78 7.30
N ARG A 271 11.25 -8.95 8.48
CA ARG A 271 10.60 -8.75 9.78
C ARG A 271 10.52 -7.27 10.14
N ARG A 272 9.45 -6.60 9.71
CA ARG A 272 9.21 -5.17 9.99
C ARG A 272 8.51 -4.98 11.32
N GLU A 273 9.28 -4.89 12.41
CA GLU A 273 8.72 -4.97 13.76
C GLU A 273 7.77 -3.82 14.12
N LYS A 274 8.01 -2.59 13.62
CA LYS A 274 7.08 -1.46 13.83
C LYS A 274 5.71 -1.74 13.21
N ASP A 275 5.67 -2.31 12.00
CA ASP A 275 4.43 -2.72 11.33
C ASP A 275 3.72 -3.83 12.12
N MET A 276 4.47 -4.84 12.55
CA MET A 276 3.94 -5.92 13.40
C MET A 276 3.30 -5.35 14.68
N ARG A 277 4.01 -4.51 15.44
CA ARG A 277 3.49 -3.86 16.66
C ARG A 277 2.24 -3.03 16.37
N SER A 278 2.23 -2.28 15.26
CA SER A 278 1.08 -1.43 14.89
C SER A 278 -0.20 -2.24 14.64
N LYS A 279 -0.08 -3.47 14.13
CA LYS A 279 -1.21 -4.39 13.93
C LYS A 279 -1.76 -4.97 15.24
N PHE A 280 -0.94 -5.05 16.29
CA PHE A 280 -1.37 -5.51 17.61
C PHE A 280 -2.13 -4.43 18.40
N VAL A 281 -1.84 -3.15 18.21
CA VAL A 281 -2.57 -2.05 18.90
C VAL A 281 -4.04 -1.96 18.45
N GLY A 282 -4.37 -2.48 17.27
CA GLY A 282 -5.75 -2.63 16.79
C GLY A 282 -6.52 -3.82 17.40
N GLN A 283 -5.88 -4.62 18.27
CA GLN A 283 -6.59 -5.51 19.20
C GLN A 283 -7.12 -4.64 20.33
N GLY A 284 -8.39 -4.25 20.25
CA GLY A 284 -9.10 -3.64 21.36
C GLY A 284 -8.80 -4.43 22.64
N SER A 285 -8.27 -3.71 23.60
CA SER A 285 -7.84 -4.14 24.93
C SER A 285 -8.99 -4.75 25.72
N ASN A 286 -9.39 -5.99 25.38
CA ASN A 286 -10.21 -6.87 26.22
C ASN A 286 -10.18 -8.36 25.81
N VAL A 287 -9.26 -8.82 24.96
CA VAL A 287 -9.10 -10.26 24.64
C VAL A 287 -8.17 -10.98 25.64
N GLN A 288 -7.47 -10.24 26.51
CA GLN A 288 -6.62 -10.80 27.57
C GLN A 288 -7.30 -10.83 28.95
N SER A 289 -8.64 -10.92 29.02
CA SER A 289 -9.26 -11.45 30.23
C SER A 289 -9.02 -12.97 30.29
N GLY A 290 -7.85 -13.37 30.79
CA GLY A 290 -7.57 -14.77 31.17
C GLY A 290 -6.49 -15.53 30.38
N GLN A 291 -5.57 -14.87 29.68
CA GLN A 291 -4.35 -15.53 29.23
C GLN A 291 -3.18 -15.11 30.12
N ASP A 292 -2.64 -16.06 30.88
CA ASP A 292 -1.37 -15.91 31.60
C ASP A 292 -0.28 -15.54 30.60
N THR A 293 0.09 -14.26 30.57
CA THR A 293 1.30 -13.81 29.90
C THR A 293 2.48 -14.28 30.73
N ASP A 294 3.22 -15.26 30.22
CA ASP A 294 4.51 -15.66 30.77
C ASP A 294 5.50 -14.50 30.61
N THR A 295 5.89 -13.91 31.73
CA THR A 295 6.89 -12.83 31.84
C THR A 295 8.24 -13.33 32.32
N SER A 296 8.50 -14.64 32.31
CA SER A 296 9.81 -15.16 32.70
C SER A 296 10.85 -14.89 31.60
N GLN A 297 11.99 -14.32 32.01
CA GLN A 297 13.21 -14.22 31.21
C GLN A 297 14.01 -15.51 31.30
#